data_AF-K0RPI0-F1
#
_entry.id   AF-K0RPI0-F1
#
_cell.length_a   1.000
_cell.length_b   1.000
_cell.length_c   1.000
_cell.angle_alpha   90.00
_cell.angle_beta   90.00
_cell.angle_gamma   90.00
#
_symmetry.space_group_name_H-M   'P 1'
#
loop_
_entity.id
_entity.type
_entity.pdbx_description
1 polymer ?
#
loop_
_entity_poly.entity_id
_entity_poly.type
_entity_poly.pdbx_seq_one_letter_code
_entity_poly.pdbx_strand_id
1 'polypeptide(L)'
;MEAAVKVDADVHVGTPPGPLSDWVMRKVHFHGFAGLTTTRNVPVESPEFSCFGHQWMVEIYPGGHEDSKEGYVGVYLFNETPESIQAYYDILLEHPTDQARVSFVAGSGDEMDTFGANGKEGNGNGARDFAKRETLLTYLNNGTLTLEIHLRTNKQVDPASFVPSNPCSGNLLKGFNDEEMSDVAFEVGGEVESAANRRKRGKTITTRFHAFHAILRLNAPSLSDMCRPGDEAAVSINGMEPEVFKMVLYFCYGGTVSEDELAANAKAIIEAADRFGIVNLKLQAEAVLAEKTDITVDNMLDNLLYANSKNLALFQEKIMDFVAENGDKILGKVSFDDVPGNLMSDLLTAVTRGMKSTCTSAPGDDLTLMRVGELRKRLHDKGLCIDGSRETMIALLKGNLAGDETVAE
;
A
#
# COMPACT_ATOMS: atom_id res chain seq x y z
N MET A 1 13.92 -10.02 -51.01
CA MET A 1 14.50 -8.67 -50.99
C MET A 1 13.33 -7.71 -50.89
N GLU A 2 12.80 -7.51 -49.68
CA GLU A 2 11.67 -6.60 -49.44
C GLU A 2 12.23 -5.18 -49.34
N ALA A 3 11.69 -4.29 -50.18
CA ALA A 3 12.04 -2.88 -50.18
C ALA A 3 11.40 -2.21 -48.96
N ALA A 4 12.22 -1.72 -48.04
CA ALA A 4 11.77 -0.89 -46.93
C ALA A 4 11.25 0.45 -47.48
N VAL A 5 9.96 0.71 -47.24
CA VAL A 5 9.33 2.00 -47.50
C VAL A 5 9.96 3.01 -46.54
N LYS A 6 10.71 3.98 -47.09
CA LYS A 6 11.13 5.17 -46.34
C LYS A 6 9.89 6.04 -46.13
N VAL A 7 9.42 6.10 -44.90
CA VAL A 7 8.43 7.10 -44.46
C VAL A 7 9.21 8.39 -44.21
N ASP A 8 8.94 9.44 -44.98
CA ASP A 8 9.49 10.78 -44.72
C ASP A 8 8.91 11.33 -43.41
N ALA A 9 9.75 12.03 -42.64
CA ALA A 9 9.37 12.58 -41.35
C ALA A 9 8.42 13.78 -41.49
N ASP A 10 7.38 13.81 -40.67
CA ASP A 10 6.38 14.87 -40.66
C ASP A 10 6.99 16.23 -40.25
N VAL A 11 6.54 17.30 -40.91
CA VAL A 11 6.92 18.69 -40.60
C VAL A 11 5.88 19.27 -39.62
N HIS A 12 6.29 19.51 -38.38
CA HIS A 12 5.44 20.13 -37.36
C HIS A 12 5.63 21.66 -37.31
N VAL A 13 4.54 22.40 -37.11
CA VAL A 13 4.54 23.87 -36.91
C VAL A 13 3.94 24.18 -35.53
N GLY A 14 4.68 24.92 -34.70
CA GLY A 14 4.31 25.24 -33.32
C GLY A 14 4.87 24.25 -32.30
N THR A 15 4.72 24.56 -31.00
CA THR A 15 5.05 23.62 -29.93
C THR A 15 3.90 22.63 -29.81
N PRO A 16 4.11 21.31 -30.05
CA PRO A 16 3.04 20.34 -29.83
C PRO A 16 2.62 20.37 -28.36
N PRO A 17 1.32 20.25 -28.03
CA PRO A 17 0.87 20.04 -26.67
C PRO A 17 1.65 18.86 -26.06
N GLY A 18 2.08 18.98 -24.81
CA GLY A 18 2.81 17.92 -24.13
C GLY A 18 2.06 16.58 -24.18
N PRO A 19 2.73 15.44 -23.99
CA PRO A 19 2.05 14.15 -24.01
C PRO A 19 0.97 14.14 -22.92
N LEU A 20 -0.28 13.93 -23.32
CA LEU A 20 -1.41 13.84 -22.38
C LEU A 20 -1.32 12.55 -21.55
N SER A 21 -1.78 12.61 -20.31
CA SER A 21 -2.00 11.41 -19.49
C SER A 21 -3.12 10.58 -20.10
N ASP A 22 -3.17 9.30 -19.74
CA ASP A 22 -4.37 8.51 -19.96
C ASP A 22 -5.53 9.10 -19.13
N TRP A 23 -6.76 8.85 -19.59
CA TRP A 23 -7.95 9.23 -18.86
C TRP A 23 -8.11 8.40 -17.58
N VAL A 24 -8.29 9.08 -16.46
CA VAL A 24 -8.68 8.48 -15.18
C VAL A 24 -10.18 8.67 -15.01
N MET A 25 -10.89 7.58 -14.76
CA MET A 25 -12.35 7.56 -14.62
C MET A 25 -12.74 7.27 -13.17
N ARG A 26 -13.65 8.06 -12.60
CA ARG A 26 -14.17 7.90 -11.23
C ARG A 26 -15.69 7.95 -11.23
N LYS A 27 -16.32 6.98 -10.57
CA LYS A 27 -17.78 6.97 -10.37
C LYS A 27 -18.13 7.58 -9.02
N VAL A 28 -18.99 8.59 -9.03
CA VAL A 28 -19.52 9.25 -7.83
C VAL A 28 -21.01 8.94 -7.72
N HIS A 29 -21.39 8.31 -6.61
CA HIS A 29 -22.75 7.82 -6.39
C HIS A 29 -23.50 8.71 -5.39
N PHE A 30 -24.58 9.34 -5.85
CA PHE A 30 -25.52 10.11 -5.03
C PHE A 30 -26.74 9.25 -4.71
N HIS A 31 -26.70 8.57 -3.56
CA HIS A 31 -27.80 7.73 -3.10
C HIS A 31 -29.01 8.56 -2.66
N GLY A 32 -30.21 8.03 -2.91
CA GLY A 32 -31.46 8.71 -2.51
C GLY A 32 -31.69 10.04 -3.22
N PHE A 33 -31.19 10.21 -4.46
CA PHE A 33 -31.20 11.48 -5.19
C PHE A 33 -32.56 12.18 -5.24
N ALA A 34 -33.65 11.40 -5.34
CA ALA A 34 -35.01 11.90 -5.35
C ALA A 34 -35.40 12.65 -4.07
N GLY A 35 -34.85 12.25 -2.92
CA GLY A 35 -35.10 12.84 -1.60
C GLY A 35 -34.15 13.96 -1.21
N LEU A 36 -33.14 14.29 -2.02
CA LEU A 36 -32.23 15.41 -1.75
C LEU A 36 -32.96 16.75 -1.79
N THR A 37 -32.46 17.71 -1.01
CA THR A 37 -32.99 19.08 -0.97
C THR A 37 -33.05 19.70 -2.36
N THR A 38 -34.20 20.27 -2.71
CA THR A 38 -34.40 21.06 -3.94
C THR A 38 -34.33 22.55 -3.65
N THR A 39 -33.77 22.93 -2.50
CA THR A 39 -33.54 24.34 -2.15
C THR A 39 -32.46 24.87 -3.08
N ARG A 40 -32.70 26.04 -3.68
CA ARG A 40 -31.75 26.71 -4.57
C ARG A 40 -30.46 27.03 -3.81
N ASN A 41 -29.33 26.87 -4.50
CA ASN A 41 -27.99 27.16 -3.98
C ASN A 41 -27.60 26.36 -2.73
N VAL A 42 -28.16 25.15 -2.57
CA VAL A 42 -27.75 24.21 -1.52
C VAL A 42 -27.09 22.99 -2.20
N PRO A 43 -25.76 22.86 -2.11
CA PRO A 43 -25.05 21.72 -2.67
C PRO A 43 -25.25 20.46 -1.83
N VAL A 44 -25.00 19.32 -2.47
CA VAL A 44 -24.70 18.05 -1.84
C VAL A 44 -23.32 17.65 -2.34
N GLU A 45 -22.39 17.54 -1.41
CA GLU A 45 -20.97 17.27 -1.66
C GLU A 45 -20.70 15.75 -1.70
N SER A 46 -19.81 15.32 -2.59
CA SER A 46 -19.24 13.98 -2.55
C SER A 46 -18.11 13.90 -1.51
N PRO A 47 -17.71 12.69 -1.08
CA PRO A 47 -16.39 12.51 -0.47
C PRO A 47 -15.28 12.98 -1.41
N GLU A 48 -14.17 13.42 -0.83
CA GLU A 48 -12.96 13.74 -1.59
C GLU A 48 -12.36 12.49 -2.25
N PHE A 49 -11.81 12.65 -3.43
CA PHE A 49 -11.04 11.61 -4.11
C PHE A 49 -9.78 12.16 -4.76
N SER A 50 -8.74 11.33 -4.79
CA SER A 50 -7.43 11.76 -5.29
C SER A 50 -7.24 11.40 -6.77
N CYS A 51 -6.74 12.37 -7.55
CA CYS A 51 -6.33 12.20 -8.94
C CYS A 51 -5.22 13.19 -9.31
N PHE A 52 -4.17 12.72 -10.00
CA PHE A 52 -3.01 13.53 -10.44
C PHE A 52 -2.28 14.31 -9.34
N GLY A 53 -2.25 13.79 -8.12
CA GLY A 53 -1.65 14.48 -6.96
C GLY A 53 -2.55 15.53 -6.31
N HIS A 54 -3.78 15.68 -6.79
CA HIS A 54 -4.77 16.62 -6.26
C HIS A 54 -5.97 15.87 -5.63
N GLN A 55 -6.58 16.46 -4.61
CA GLN A 55 -7.88 16.08 -4.06
C GLN A 55 -8.98 16.81 -4.81
N TRP A 56 -10.04 16.07 -5.14
CA TRP A 56 -11.17 16.53 -5.91
C TRP A 56 -12.46 16.25 -5.18
N MET A 57 -13.45 17.14 -5.36
CA MET A 57 -14.79 16.99 -4.81
C MET A 57 -15.83 17.30 -5.89
N VAL A 58 -16.91 16.53 -5.95
CA VAL A 58 -18.05 16.81 -6.83
C VAL A 58 -19.20 17.38 -6.01
N GLU A 59 -19.69 18.54 -6.42
CA GLU A 59 -20.90 19.13 -5.87
C GLU A 59 -22.06 18.98 -6.85
N ILE A 60 -23.20 18.51 -6.34
CA ILE A 60 -24.47 18.54 -7.07
C ILE A 60 -25.42 19.53 -6.39
N TYR A 61 -26.10 20.35 -7.17
CA TYR A 61 -27.12 21.31 -6.71
C TYR A 61 -28.49 20.81 -7.17
N PRO A 62 -29.21 19.99 -6.40
CA PRO A 62 -30.42 19.33 -6.88
C PRO A 62 -31.59 20.31 -7.09
N GLY A 63 -31.54 21.49 -6.47
CA GLY A 63 -32.44 22.63 -6.69
C GLY A 63 -31.90 23.70 -7.65
N GLY A 64 -30.71 23.48 -8.24
CA GLY A 64 -30.00 24.45 -9.07
C GLY A 64 -29.11 25.42 -8.26
N HIS A 65 -28.07 25.94 -8.91
CA HIS A 65 -27.22 27.03 -8.42
C HIS A 65 -28.00 28.36 -8.44
N GLU A 66 -27.44 29.43 -7.85
CA GLU A 66 -28.05 30.76 -7.76
C GLU A 66 -28.68 31.23 -9.09
N ASP A 67 -27.95 31.09 -10.20
CA ASP A 67 -28.37 31.52 -11.54
C ASP A 67 -28.92 30.40 -12.44
N SER A 68 -29.16 29.20 -11.91
CA SER A 68 -29.68 28.08 -12.72
C SER A 68 -31.12 28.32 -13.15
N LYS A 69 -31.48 27.80 -14.33
CA LYS A 69 -32.89 27.80 -14.77
C LYS A 69 -33.76 26.98 -13.83
N GLU A 70 -35.04 27.33 -13.73
CA GLU A 70 -35.96 26.60 -12.87
C GLU A 70 -36.04 25.12 -13.26
N GLY A 71 -35.93 24.23 -12.26
CA GLY A 71 -35.97 22.78 -12.45
C GLY A 71 -34.67 22.15 -12.99
N TYR A 72 -33.62 22.93 -13.24
CA TYR A 72 -32.31 22.41 -13.62
C TYR A 72 -31.44 22.08 -12.40
N VAL A 73 -30.60 21.07 -12.56
CA VAL A 73 -29.59 20.63 -11.60
C VAL A 73 -28.23 21.15 -12.04
N GLY A 74 -27.49 21.75 -11.12
CA GLY A 74 -26.10 22.15 -11.33
C GLY A 74 -25.16 21.05 -10.88
N VAL A 75 -24.03 20.88 -11.58
CA VAL A 75 -22.99 19.92 -11.21
C VAL A 75 -21.62 20.56 -11.43
N TYR A 76 -20.74 20.46 -10.44
CA TYR A 76 -19.42 21.06 -10.46
C TYR A 76 -18.39 20.10 -9.90
N LEU A 77 -17.18 20.19 -10.44
CA LEU A 77 -15.98 19.53 -9.93
C LEU A 77 -15.08 20.61 -9.35
N PHE A 78 -14.62 20.40 -8.12
CA PHE A 78 -13.75 21.32 -7.38
C PHE A 78 -12.41 20.67 -7.08
N ASN A 79 -11.38 21.51 -7.07
CA ASN A 79 -10.05 21.18 -6.58
C ASN A 79 -9.90 21.64 -5.12
N GLU A 80 -9.63 20.67 -4.24
CA GLU A 80 -9.54 20.85 -2.79
C GLU A 80 -8.09 21.00 -2.29
N THR A 81 -7.10 21.05 -3.19
CA THR A 81 -5.69 21.27 -2.81
C THR A 81 -5.28 22.73 -2.85
N PRO A 82 -4.27 23.14 -2.05
CA PRO A 82 -3.72 24.50 -2.09
C PRO A 82 -2.96 24.83 -3.39
N GLU A 83 -2.68 23.85 -4.25
CA GLU A 83 -2.09 24.04 -5.58
C GLU A 83 -3.15 24.04 -6.68
N SER A 84 -2.94 24.86 -7.71
CA SER A 84 -3.77 24.86 -8.93
C SER A 84 -3.31 23.80 -9.92
N ILE A 85 -4.23 23.28 -10.73
CA ILE A 85 -3.94 22.32 -11.80
C ILE A 85 -4.68 22.68 -13.09
N GLN A 86 -4.06 22.42 -14.24
CA GLN A 86 -4.75 22.42 -15.53
C GLN A 86 -5.14 20.99 -15.89
N ALA A 87 -6.41 20.75 -16.17
CA ALA A 87 -6.92 19.42 -16.51
C ALA A 87 -8.04 19.52 -17.54
N TYR A 88 -8.10 18.51 -18.41
CA TYR A 88 -9.35 18.17 -19.08
C TYR A 88 -10.22 17.43 -18.08
N TYR A 89 -11.49 17.78 -18.06
CA TYR A 89 -12.50 17.04 -17.30
C TYR A 89 -13.75 16.84 -18.15
N ASP A 90 -14.40 15.70 -17.94
CA ASP A 90 -15.77 15.47 -18.35
C ASP A 90 -16.55 14.90 -17.16
N ILE A 91 -17.76 15.41 -16.95
CA ILE A 91 -18.75 14.91 -16.00
C ILE A 91 -19.86 14.29 -16.84
N LEU A 92 -19.94 12.96 -16.80
CA LEU A 92 -20.86 12.19 -17.60
C LEU A 92 -21.97 11.61 -16.75
N LEU A 93 -23.16 11.53 -17.33
CA LEU A 93 -24.27 10.75 -16.84
C LEU A 93 -24.81 9.89 -17.97
N GLU A 94 -24.69 8.58 -17.81
CA GLU A 94 -25.26 7.59 -18.70
C GLU A 94 -26.48 6.92 -18.06
N HIS A 95 -27.39 6.43 -18.90
CA HIS A 95 -28.53 5.68 -18.40
C HIS A 95 -28.09 4.28 -17.96
N PRO A 96 -28.49 3.80 -16.77
CA PRO A 96 -27.92 2.59 -16.18
C PRO A 96 -28.20 1.30 -16.95
N THR A 97 -29.24 1.28 -17.79
CA THR A 97 -29.69 0.07 -18.52
C THR A 97 -29.90 0.28 -20.01
N ASP A 98 -29.84 1.51 -20.52
CA ASP A 98 -30.27 1.83 -21.89
C ASP A 98 -29.25 2.75 -22.55
N GLN A 99 -28.30 2.14 -23.25
CA GLN A 99 -27.22 2.85 -23.94
C GLN A 99 -27.73 3.70 -25.13
N ALA A 100 -29.00 3.55 -25.55
CA ALA A 100 -29.59 4.37 -26.62
C ALA A 100 -30.19 5.68 -26.10
N ARG A 101 -30.33 5.86 -24.77
CA ARG A 101 -30.79 7.12 -24.18
C ARG A 101 -29.70 8.19 -24.23
N VAL A 102 -30.15 9.44 -24.17
CA VAL A 102 -29.27 10.62 -24.20
C VAL A 102 -28.30 10.57 -23.02
N SER A 103 -27.00 10.58 -23.29
CA SER A 103 -25.96 10.83 -22.30
C SER A 103 -25.82 12.33 -22.05
N PHE A 104 -25.65 12.74 -20.80
CA PHE A 104 -25.33 14.12 -20.46
C PHE A 104 -23.83 14.24 -20.21
N VAL A 105 -23.21 15.27 -20.76
CA VAL A 105 -21.78 15.54 -20.61
C VAL A 105 -21.60 17.03 -20.32
N ALA A 106 -20.79 17.35 -19.32
CA ALA A 106 -20.29 18.70 -19.05
C ALA A 106 -18.77 18.62 -18.83
N GLY A 107 -18.00 19.37 -19.60
CA GLY A 107 -16.54 19.24 -19.58
C GLY A 107 -15.83 20.38 -20.29
N SER A 108 -14.50 20.34 -20.30
CA SER A 108 -13.63 21.41 -20.80
C SER A 108 -13.49 21.48 -22.34
N GLY A 109 -14.14 20.56 -23.08
CA GLY A 109 -14.10 20.53 -24.54
C GLY A 109 -12.69 20.24 -25.08
N ASP A 110 -12.21 21.07 -26.01
CA ASP A 110 -10.92 20.89 -26.68
C ASP A 110 -9.72 21.50 -25.93
N GLU A 111 -9.97 22.31 -24.88
CA GLU A 111 -8.94 22.96 -24.07
C GLU A 111 -8.95 22.44 -22.62
N MET A 112 -7.82 22.57 -21.92
CA MET A 112 -7.76 22.28 -20.49
C MET A 112 -8.31 23.46 -19.70
N ASP A 113 -9.13 23.17 -18.71
CA ASP A 113 -9.55 24.18 -17.74
C ASP A 113 -8.56 24.25 -16.59
N THR A 114 -8.39 25.47 -16.07
CA THR A 114 -7.59 25.72 -14.88
C THR A 114 -8.48 25.60 -13.66
N PHE A 115 -8.14 24.68 -12.76
CA PHE A 115 -8.69 24.58 -11.43
C PHE A 115 -7.75 25.30 -10.48
N GLY A 116 -8.19 26.44 -9.97
CA GLY A 116 -7.48 27.21 -8.95
C GLY A 116 -7.24 26.43 -7.66
N ALA A 117 -6.41 27.01 -6.78
CA ALA A 117 -6.17 26.49 -5.44
C ALA A 117 -7.45 26.53 -4.58
N ASN A 118 -7.53 25.64 -3.58
CA ASN A 118 -8.66 25.56 -2.66
C ASN A 118 -8.99 26.94 -2.05
N GLY A 119 -10.27 27.27 -2.05
CA GLY A 119 -10.82 28.52 -1.52
C GLY A 119 -10.47 29.75 -2.35
N LYS A 120 -9.91 29.59 -3.56
CA LYS A 120 -9.73 30.67 -4.53
C LYS A 120 -10.84 30.66 -5.58
N GLU A 121 -11.16 31.85 -6.07
CA GLU A 121 -12.07 32.00 -7.20
C GLU A 121 -11.56 31.21 -8.41
N GLY A 122 -12.43 30.42 -9.04
CA GLY A 122 -12.07 29.54 -10.15
C GLY A 122 -11.44 28.19 -9.76
N ASN A 123 -11.59 27.74 -8.50
CA ASN A 123 -11.17 26.39 -8.09
C ASN A 123 -12.12 25.27 -8.53
N GLY A 124 -13.27 25.60 -9.11
CA GLY A 124 -14.23 24.62 -9.62
C GLY A 124 -14.77 24.96 -11.00
N ASN A 125 -15.04 23.93 -11.79
CA ASN A 125 -15.60 24.00 -13.13
C ASN A 125 -16.74 22.97 -13.29
N GLY A 126 -17.73 23.29 -14.11
CA GLY A 126 -18.89 22.43 -14.32
C GLY A 126 -20.01 23.10 -15.09
N ALA A 127 -21.23 22.60 -14.93
CA ALA A 127 -22.41 23.09 -15.61
C ALA A 127 -23.51 23.50 -14.63
N ARG A 128 -23.86 24.79 -14.64
CA ARG A 128 -24.99 25.35 -13.86
C ARG A 128 -26.35 24.75 -14.26
N ASP A 129 -26.51 24.38 -15.53
CA ASP A 129 -27.74 23.84 -16.11
C ASP A 129 -27.46 22.46 -16.74
N PHE A 130 -26.86 21.53 -15.98
CA PHE A 130 -26.43 20.23 -16.49
C PHE A 130 -27.58 19.44 -17.14
N ALA A 131 -28.67 19.27 -16.40
CA ALA A 131 -29.88 18.63 -16.89
C ALA A 131 -31.09 19.02 -16.03
N LYS A 132 -32.29 18.83 -16.57
CA LYS A 132 -33.50 18.98 -15.77
C LYS A 132 -33.60 17.86 -14.73
N ARG A 133 -34.01 18.22 -13.51
CA ARG A 133 -34.23 17.26 -12.41
C ARG A 133 -35.22 16.16 -12.80
N GLU A 134 -36.33 16.50 -13.46
CA GLU A 134 -37.33 15.55 -13.93
C GLU A 134 -36.73 14.45 -14.82
N THR A 135 -35.77 14.84 -15.68
CA THR A 135 -35.07 13.90 -16.55
C THR A 135 -34.10 13.04 -15.76
N LEU A 136 -33.31 13.64 -14.86
CA LEU A 136 -32.35 12.92 -14.02
C LEU A 136 -32.98 11.84 -13.14
N LEU A 137 -34.22 12.05 -12.68
CA LEU A 137 -34.98 11.04 -11.93
C LEU A 137 -35.22 9.76 -12.74
N THR A 138 -35.17 9.82 -14.07
CA THR A 138 -35.31 8.64 -14.95
C THR A 138 -34.00 7.90 -15.18
N TYR A 139 -32.86 8.42 -14.71
CA TYR A 139 -31.52 7.85 -14.85
C TYR A 139 -31.03 7.20 -13.55
N LEU A 140 -31.90 7.07 -12.55
CA LEU A 140 -31.56 6.48 -11.27
C LEU A 140 -31.49 4.96 -11.37
N ASN A 141 -30.45 4.37 -10.78
CA ASN A 141 -30.37 2.94 -10.54
C ASN A 141 -30.58 2.67 -9.05
N ASN A 142 -31.66 1.98 -8.67
CA ASN A 142 -32.05 1.76 -7.27
C ASN A 142 -32.02 3.05 -6.43
N GLY A 143 -32.56 4.16 -6.97
CA GLY A 143 -32.60 5.46 -6.29
C GLY A 143 -31.27 6.23 -6.25
N THR A 144 -30.22 5.70 -6.89
CA THR A 144 -28.88 6.30 -6.94
C THR A 144 -28.63 6.96 -8.28
N LEU A 145 -28.20 8.22 -8.26
CA LEU A 145 -27.67 8.91 -9.44
C LEU A 145 -26.16 8.70 -9.48
N THR A 146 -25.61 8.23 -10.60
CA THR A 146 -24.17 7.97 -10.74
C THR A 146 -23.57 8.91 -11.76
N LEU A 147 -22.61 9.73 -11.35
CA LEU A 147 -21.81 10.57 -12.23
C LEU A 147 -20.46 9.91 -12.50
N GLU A 148 -20.03 9.92 -13.75
CA GLU A 148 -18.72 9.47 -14.18
C GLU A 148 -17.83 10.68 -14.45
N ILE A 149 -16.80 10.84 -13.64
CA ILE A 149 -15.83 11.92 -13.71
C ILE A 149 -14.62 11.40 -14.46
N HIS A 150 -14.39 11.91 -15.65
CA HIS A 150 -13.22 11.61 -16.45
C HIS A 150 -12.25 12.77 -16.33
N LEU A 151 -11.01 12.48 -15.95
CA LEU A 151 -9.95 13.48 -15.81
C LEU A 151 -8.74 13.04 -16.62
N ARG A 152 -8.12 13.99 -17.33
CA ARG A 152 -6.75 13.84 -17.84
C ARG A 152 -6.04 15.17 -17.73
N THR A 153 -4.73 15.13 -17.58
CA THR A 153 -3.90 16.34 -17.60
C THR A 153 -2.73 16.11 -18.54
N ASN A 154 -1.85 17.09 -18.71
CA ASN A 154 -0.57 16.82 -19.33
C ASN A 154 0.11 15.78 -18.46
N LYS A 155 0.74 14.74 -19.04
CA LYS A 155 1.62 13.87 -18.26
C LYS A 155 2.51 14.81 -17.48
N GLN A 156 2.45 14.69 -16.16
CA GLN A 156 3.51 15.23 -15.34
C GLN A 156 4.75 14.49 -15.82
N VAL A 157 5.48 15.13 -16.73
CA VAL A 157 6.90 14.91 -16.82
C VAL A 157 7.34 15.40 -15.46
N ASP A 158 7.64 14.47 -14.56
CA ASP A 158 8.36 14.77 -13.34
C ASP A 158 9.36 15.88 -13.66
N PRO A 159 9.36 17.00 -12.90
CA PRO A 159 10.04 18.21 -13.30
C PRO A 159 11.42 17.87 -13.86
N ALA A 160 11.71 18.39 -15.06
CA ALA A 160 12.91 18.13 -15.85
C ALA A 160 14.22 18.65 -15.21
N SER A 161 14.37 18.58 -13.90
CA SER A 161 15.66 18.21 -13.34
C SER A 161 15.66 16.70 -13.19
N PHE A 162 16.35 15.99 -14.09
CA PHE A 162 16.94 14.72 -13.73
C PHE A 162 17.89 15.00 -12.56
N VAL A 163 17.35 14.91 -11.35
CA VAL A 163 18.13 14.83 -10.13
C VAL A 163 18.37 13.34 -9.98
N PRO A 164 19.57 12.82 -10.30
CA PRO A 164 19.86 11.44 -10.00
C PRO A 164 19.56 11.23 -8.52
N SER A 165 18.73 10.22 -8.21
CA SER A 165 18.54 9.79 -6.83
C SER A 165 19.89 9.57 -6.19
N ASN A 166 20.03 9.88 -4.89
CA ASN A 166 21.29 9.72 -4.19
C ASN A 166 21.88 8.32 -4.51
N PRO A 167 23.02 8.24 -5.22
CA PRO A 167 23.53 6.97 -5.71
C PRO A 167 24.14 6.12 -4.58
N CYS A 168 24.00 6.53 -3.31
CA CYS A 168 24.56 5.87 -2.14
C CYS A 168 24.27 4.37 -2.12
N SER A 169 23.02 3.92 -2.29
CA SER A 169 22.69 2.49 -2.33
C SER A 169 23.38 1.78 -3.51
N GLY A 170 23.27 2.34 -4.72
CA GLY A 170 23.92 1.79 -5.91
C GLY A 170 25.45 1.76 -5.83
N ASN A 171 26.07 2.73 -5.16
CA ASN A 171 27.50 2.76 -4.91
C ASN A 171 27.91 1.77 -3.82
N LEU A 172 27.09 1.61 -2.77
CA LEU A 172 27.31 0.63 -1.72
C LEU A 172 27.30 -0.78 -2.28
N LEU A 173 26.31 -1.08 -3.14
CA LEU A 173 26.19 -2.37 -3.83
C LEU A 173 27.40 -2.74 -4.68
N LYS A 174 28.22 -1.78 -5.14
CA LYS A 174 29.47 -2.10 -5.84
C LYS A 174 30.49 -2.81 -4.96
N GLY A 175 30.43 -2.60 -3.65
CA GLY A 175 31.26 -3.31 -2.65
C GLY A 175 30.60 -4.57 -2.09
N PHE A 176 29.48 -5.03 -2.66
CA PHE A 176 28.83 -6.26 -2.23
C PHE A 176 29.70 -7.47 -2.58
N ASN A 177 30.03 -8.27 -1.57
CA ASN A 177 30.83 -9.49 -1.72
C ASN A 177 32.20 -9.25 -2.41
N ASP A 178 32.77 -8.06 -2.23
CA ASP A 178 34.08 -7.68 -2.76
C ASP A 178 35.18 -8.01 -1.72
N GLU A 179 36.13 -8.87 -2.08
CA GLU A 179 37.17 -9.35 -1.18
C GLU A 179 38.20 -8.26 -0.82
N GLU A 180 38.53 -7.35 -1.74
CA GLU A 180 39.56 -6.32 -1.52
C GLU A 180 39.06 -5.20 -0.61
N MET A 181 37.77 -4.90 -0.72
CA MET A 181 37.12 -3.83 0.01
C MET A 181 36.68 -4.28 1.42
N SER A 182 36.36 -5.56 1.61
CA SER A 182 35.76 -6.07 2.84
C SER A 182 36.74 -6.19 4.02
N ASP A 183 36.23 -6.01 5.24
CA ASP A 183 36.98 -6.15 6.49
C ASP A 183 36.54 -7.36 7.34
N VAL A 184 35.49 -8.07 6.90
CA VAL A 184 35.00 -9.31 7.50
C VAL A 184 34.62 -10.35 6.45
N ALA A 185 34.73 -11.63 6.82
CA ALA A 185 34.32 -12.75 5.98
C ALA A 185 33.42 -13.73 6.75
N PHE A 186 32.52 -14.39 6.03
CA PHE A 186 31.59 -15.40 6.54
C PHE A 186 31.75 -16.70 5.79
N GLU A 187 31.62 -17.81 6.49
CA GLU A 187 31.51 -19.14 5.91
C GLU A 187 30.11 -19.68 6.20
N VAL A 188 29.30 -19.80 5.16
CA VAL A 188 27.89 -20.21 5.26
C VAL A 188 27.74 -21.59 4.64
N GLY A 189 27.22 -22.54 5.40
CA GLY A 189 26.95 -23.88 4.89
C GLY A 189 25.91 -24.62 5.73
N GLY A 190 25.10 -25.45 5.07
CA GLY A 190 24.16 -26.34 5.74
C GLY A 190 24.84 -27.67 6.12
N GLU A 191 24.59 -28.14 7.34
CA GLU A 191 24.67 -29.58 7.60
C GLU A 191 23.53 -30.25 6.82
N VAL A 192 23.89 -31.03 5.79
CA VAL A 192 22.95 -32.01 5.24
C VAL A 192 22.93 -33.16 6.24
N GLU A 193 21.88 -33.25 7.07
CA GLU A 193 21.62 -34.44 7.88
C GLU A 193 21.53 -35.64 6.93
N SER A 194 22.63 -36.38 6.84
CA SER A 194 22.67 -37.63 6.10
C SER A 194 21.98 -38.66 6.98
N ALA A 195 20.93 -39.27 6.41
CA ALA A 195 20.15 -40.35 7.00
C ALA A 195 21.01 -41.27 7.88
N ALA A 196 20.47 -41.54 9.07
CA ALA A 196 21.05 -42.39 10.10
C ALA A 196 21.79 -43.60 9.49
N ASN A 197 23.07 -43.72 9.85
CA ASN A 197 24.01 -44.80 9.51
C ASN A 197 24.90 -44.57 8.27
N ARG A 198 25.81 -43.60 8.35
CA ARG A 198 27.21 -43.82 7.93
C ARG A 198 28.16 -42.78 8.50
N ARG A 199 29.09 -43.22 9.36
CA ARG A 199 30.28 -42.45 9.76
C ARG A 199 31.17 -42.21 8.53
N LYS A 200 30.94 -41.11 7.81
CA LYS A 200 31.94 -40.46 6.95
C LYS A 200 31.79 -38.96 7.16
N ARG A 201 32.89 -38.32 7.55
CA ARG A 201 33.07 -36.87 7.67
C ARG A 201 32.61 -36.23 6.34
N GLY A 202 31.36 -35.76 6.31
CA GLY A 202 30.80 -35.09 5.14
C GLY A 202 31.55 -33.80 4.95
N LYS A 203 32.06 -33.56 3.73
CA LYS A 203 32.64 -32.27 3.38
C LYS A 203 31.48 -31.28 3.25
N THR A 204 31.18 -30.55 4.33
CA THR A 204 30.21 -29.46 4.32
C THR A 204 30.66 -28.47 3.23
N ILE A 205 29.85 -28.28 2.20
CA ILE A 205 30.11 -27.27 1.18
C ILE A 205 29.72 -25.93 1.82
N THR A 206 30.74 -25.16 2.19
CA THR A 206 30.59 -23.82 2.74
C THR A 206 30.89 -22.80 1.64
N THR A 207 30.00 -21.84 1.46
CA THR A 207 30.20 -20.68 0.59
C THR A 207 30.75 -19.54 1.42
N ARG A 208 31.83 -18.92 0.93
CA ARG A 208 32.44 -17.78 1.59
C ARG A 208 31.82 -16.48 1.08
N PHE A 209 31.46 -15.59 1.99
CA PHE A 209 30.95 -14.25 1.70
C PHE A 209 31.82 -13.18 2.34
N HIS A 210 31.97 -12.05 1.67
CA HIS A 210 32.76 -10.93 2.13
C HIS A 210 31.84 -9.73 2.41
N ALA A 211 32.09 -9.03 3.52
CA ALA A 211 31.28 -7.87 3.87
C ALA A 211 32.06 -6.78 4.60
N PHE A 212 31.44 -5.61 4.70
CA PHE A 212 31.87 -4.50 5.53
C PHE A 212 31.14 -4.49 6.86
N HIS A 213 31.88 -4.63 7.96
CA HIS A 213 31.38 -4.57 9.33
C HIS A 213 30.59 -3.28 9.60
N ALA A 214 31.03 -2.14 9.06
CA ALA A 214 30.33 -0.86 9.21
C ALA A 214 28.90 -0.88 8.63
N ILE A 215 28.71 -1.54 7.48
CA ILE A 215 27.38 -1.68 6.83
C ILE A 215 26.49 -2.59 7.67
N LEU A 216 27.06 -3.70 8.15
CA LEU A 216 26.35 -4.65 9.00
C LEU A 216 25.92 -3.99 10.31
N ARG A 217 26.75 -3.15 10.93
CA ARG A 217 26.40 -2.46 12.17
C ARG A 217 25.17 -1.55 12.02
N LEU A 218 24.97 -0.99 10.83
CA LEU A 218 23.83 -0.11 10.54
C LEU A 218 22.56 -0.88 10.15
N ASN A 219 22.70 -1.98 9.41
CA ASN A 219 21.56 -2.66 8.78
C ASN A 219 21.22 -4.03 9.41
N ALA A 220 22.18 -4.68 10.05
CA ALA A 220 22.07 -6.00 10.69
C ALA A 220 22.90 -6.07 11.99
N PRO A 221 22.49 -5.36 13.06
CA PRO A 221 23.29 -5.20 14.28
C PRO A 221 23.73 -6.53 14.89
N SER A 222 22.81 -7.49 14.98
CA SER A 222 23.09 -8.83 15.54
C SER A 222 24.08 -9.62 14.69
N LEU A 223 24.13 -9.39 13.37
CA LEU A 223 25.14 -9.99 12.50
C LEU A 223 26.51 -9.32 12.70
N SER A 224 26.54 -8.00 12.90
CA SER A 224 27.78 -7.28 13.19
C SER A 224 28.41 -7.68 14.51
N ASP A 225 27.60 -7.93 15.55
CA ASP A 225 28.08 -8.34 16.88
C ASP A 225 28.79 -9.71 16.89
N MET A 226 28.48 -10.56 15.89
CA MET A 226 29.17 -11.84 15.70
C MET A 226 30.55 -11.70 15.04
N CYS A 227 30.88 -10.50 14.53
CA CYS A 227 32.10 -10.23 13.79
C CYS A 227 33.00 -9.26 14.56
N ARG A 228 34.30 -9.33 14.27
CA ARG A 228 35.27 -8.32 14.71
C ARG A 228 36.06 -7.85 13.50
N PRO A 229 36.09 -6.54 13.23
CA PRO A 229 36.83 -6.02 12.08
C PRO A 229 38.32 -6.31 12.26
N GLY A 230 38.96 -6.89 11.23
CA GLY A 230 40.39 -7.23 11.22
C GLY A 230 40.74 -8.63 11.72
N ASP A 231 39.76 -9.46 12.11
CA ASP A 231 40.00 -10.90 12.28
C ASP A 231 40.14 -11.57 10.90
N GLU A 232 41.24 -12.29 10.66
CA GLU A 232 41.46 -13.04 9.41
C GLU A 232 40.56 -14.28 9.29
N ALA A 233 40.01 -14.74 10.43
CA ALA A 233 39.15 -15.91 10.50
C ALA A 233 37.73 -15.57 10.04
N ALA A 234 37.19 -16.36 9.10
CA ALA A 234 35.81 -16.20 8.66
C ALA A 234 34.83 -16.69 9.74
N VAL A 235 33.73 -15.97 9.92
CA VAL A 235 32.68 -16.31 10.88
C VAL A 235 31.78 -17.40 10.30
N SER A 236 31.68 -18.53 11.00
CA SER A 236 30.83 -19.65 10.56
C SER A 236 29.35 -19.40 10.86
N ILE A 237 28.52 -19.38 9.83
CA ILE A 237 27.06 -19.29 9.93
C ILE A 237 26.47 -20.66 9.61
N ASN A 238 26.04 -21.35 10.67
CA ASN A 238 25.40 -22.67 10.58
C ASN A 238 23.87 -22.53 10.43
N GLY A 239 23.26 -23.54 9.77
CA GLY A 239 21.81 -23.69 9.67
C GLY A 239 21.15 -22.71 8.70
N MET A 240 21.90 -22.20 7.71
CA MET A 240 21.39 -21.27 6.71
C MET A 240 21.88 -21.67 5.32
N GLU A 241 20.99 -21.59 4.34
CA GLU A 241 21.36 -21.81 2.95
C GLU A 241 22.17 -20.62 2.41
N PRO A 242 23.25 -20.86 1.64
CA PRO A 242 24.06 -19.79 1.07
C PRO A 242 23.27 -18.77 0.25
N GLU A 243 22.26 -19.21 -0.51
CA GLU A 243 21.47 -18.29 -1.35
C GLU A 243 20.60 -17.36 -0.49
N VAL A 244 20.00 -17.87 0.59
CA VAL A 244 19.26 -17.05 1.56
C VAL A 244 20.19 -16.04 2.24
N PHE A 245 21.37 -16.48 2.68
CA PHE A 245 22.34 -15.56 3.27
C PHE A 245 22.79 -14.47 2.30
N LYS A 246 23.02 -14.84 1.03
CA LYS A 246 23.36 -13.89 -0.04
C LYS A 246 22.27 -12.83 -0.23
N MET A 247 20.99 -13.21 -0.26
CA MET A 247 19.87 -12.28 -0.37
C MET A 247 19.81 -11.33 0.83
N VAL A 248 19.99 -11.86 2.03
CA VAL A 248 19.99 -11.07 3.27
C VAL A 248 21.16 -10.09 3.32
N LEU A 249 22.36 -10.54 2.94
CA LEU A 249 23.53 -9.68 2.84
C LEU A 249 23.35 -8.61 1.75
N TYR A 250 22.80 -8.98 0.59
CA TYR A 250 22.52 -8.06 -0.50
C TYR A 250 21.56 -6.95 -0.08
N PHE A 251 20.52 -7.29 0.70
CA PHE A 251 19.60 -6.32 1.28
C PHE A 251 20.31 -5.32 2.22
N CYS A 252 21.27 -5.78 3.04
CA CYS A 252 22.05 -4.89 3.91
C CYS A 252 22.86 -3.84 3.14
N TYR A 253 23.20 -4.12 1.90
CA TYR A 253 23.93 -3.20 1.01
C TYR A 253 23.01 -2.23 0.26
N GLY A 254 21.70 -2.24 0.53
CA GLY A 254 20.70 -1.41 -0.15
C GLY A 254 20.14 -2.05 -1.42
N GLY A 255 20.33 -3.36 -1.59
CA GLY A 255 19.73 -4.14 -2.66
C GLY A 255 18.28 -4.47 -2.37
N THR A 256 17.48 -4.61 -3.42
CA THR A 256 16.08 -5.05 -3.31
C THR A 256 15.96 -6.52 -3.71
N VAL A 257 15.27 -7.31 -2.90
CA VAL A 257 14.95 -8.71 -3.22
C VAL A 257 13.61 -8.73 -3.95
N SER A 258 13.50 -9.48 -5.03
CA SER A 258 12.25 -9.56 -5.81
C SER A 258 11.15 -10.28 -5.03
N GLU A 259 9.88 -9.98 -5.32
CA GLU A 259 8.75 -10.66 -4.68
C GLU A 259 8.75 -12.16 -4.96
N ASP A 260 9.18 -12.60 -6.15
CA ASP A 260 9.26 -14.01 -6.51
C ASP A 260 10.32 -14.77 -5.67
N GLU A 261 11.48 -14.16 -5.45
CA GLU A 261 12.53 -14.70 -4.59
C GLU A 261 12.11 -14.73 -3.11
N LEU A 262 11.43 -13.67 -2.65
CA LEU A 262 10.83 -13.62 -1.32
C LEU A 262 9.78 -14.72 -1.16
N ALA A 263 8.90 -14.94 -2.15
CA ALA A 263 7.88 -15.97 -2.09
C ALA A 263 8.48 -17.37 -2.04
N ALA A 264 9.52 -17.64 -2.83
CA ALA A 264 10.20 -18.93 -2.87
C ALA A 264 10.89 -19.28 -1.54
N ASN A 265 11.42 -18.27 -0.83
CA ASN A 265 12.26 -18.47 0.37
C ASN A 265 11.71 -17.78 1.63
N ALA A 266 10.41 -17.44 1.66
CA ALA A 266 9.82 -16.52 2.65
C ALA A 266 10.15 -16.90 4.10
N LYS A 267 9.93 -18.16 4.48
CA LYS A 267 10.20 -18.64 5.86
C LYS A 267 11.67 -18.57 6.22
N ALA A 268 12.56 -18.97 5.30
CA ALA A 268 14.00 -18.93 5.54
C ALA A 268 14.53 -17.50 5.63
N ILE A 269 14.00 -16.57 4.81
CA ILE A 269 14.34 -15.14 4.87
C ILE A 269 13.83 -14.52 6.17
N ILE A 270 12.61 -14.85 6.61
CA ILE A 270 12.06 -14.40 7.91
C ILE A 270 12.96 -14.87 9.05
N GLU A 271 13.34 -16.14 9.07
CA GLU A 271 14.22 -16.70 10.11
C GLU A 271 15.61 -16.03 10.11
N ALA A 272 16.17 -15.77 8.93
CA ALA A 272 17.45 -15.08 8.80
C ALA A 272 17.37 -13.62 9.24
N ALA A 273 16.35 -12.90 8.79
CA ALA A 273 16.12 -11.50 9.12
C ALA A 273 15.85 -11.32 10.62
N ASP A 274 15.05 -12.21 11.23
CA ASP A 274 14.78 -12.26 12.67
C ASP A 274 16.06 -12.55 13.47
N ARG A 275 16.88 -13.52 13.02
CA ARG A 275 18.18 -13.85 13.64
C ARG A 275 19.17 -12.68 13.60
N PHE A 276 19.21 -11.92 12.51
CA PHE A 276 20.18 -10.85 12.30
C PHE A 276 19.67 -9.44 12.65
N GLY A 277 18.41 -9.31 13.06
CA GLY A 277 17.81 -8.03 13.45
C GLY A 277 17.45 -7.11 12.27
N ILE A 278 17.16 -7.68 11.10
CA ILE A 278 16.86 -6.94 9.87
C ILE A 278 15.34 -6.79 9.73
N VAL A 279 14.78 -5.85 10.48
CA VAL A 279 13.32 -5.65 10.60
C VAL A 279 12.64 -5.44 9.24
N ASN A 280 13.18 -4.57 8.39
CA ASN A 280 12.53 -4.22 7.13
C ASN A 280 12.38 -5.42 6.18
N LEU A 281 13.41 -6.27 6.08
CA LEU A 281 13.37 -7.49 5.26
C LEU A 281 12.38 -8.52 5.83
N LYS A 282 12.35 -8.65 7.17
CA LYS A 282 11.38 -9.52 7.86
C LYS A 282 9.94 -9.11 7.55
N LEU A 283 9.63 -7.81 7.61
CA LEU A 283 8.28 -7.30 7.33
C LEU A 283 7.89 -7.41 5.84
N GLN A 284 8.85 -7.24 4.93
CA GLN A 284 8.61 -7.48 3.49
C GLN A 284 8.30 -8.95 3.21
N ALA A 285 9.12 -9.86 3.75
CA ALA A 285 8.90 -11.30 3.59
C ALA A 285 7.60 -11.75 4.26
N GLU A 286 7.22 -11.15 5.39
CA GLU A 286 5.92 -11.38 6.05
C GLU A 286 4.74 -10.98 5.15
N ALA A 287 4.80 -9.81 4.49
CA ALA A 287 3.73 -9.35 3.61
C ALA A 287 3.51 -10.33 2.45
N VAL A 288 4.60 -10.78 1.82
CA VAL A 288 4.54 -11.78 0.74
C VAL A 288 4.04 -13.13 1.25
N LEU A 289 4.49 -13.58 2.43
CA LEU A 289 4.01 -14.80 3.06
C LEU A 289 2.50 -14.74 3.33
N ALA A 290 2.04 -13.60 3.88
CA ALA A 290 0.63 -13.38 4.17
C ALA A 290 -0.19 -13.33 2.90
N GLU A 291 0.30 -12.78 1.80
CA GLU A 291 -0.44 -12.74 0.53
C GLU A 291 -0.52 -14.12 -0.13
N LYS A 292 0.61 -14.81 -0.29
CA LYS A 292 0.72 -16.07 -1.04
C LYS A 292 0.24 -17.31 -0.30
N THR A 293 0.15 -17.26 1.03
CA THR A 293 -0.30 -18.43 1.81
C THR A 293 -1.81 -18.50 1.85
N ASP A 294 -2.35 -19.57 1.28
CA ASP A 294 -3.76 -19.95 1.42
C ASP A 294 -3.98 -20.61 2.79
N ILE A 295 -4.80 -19.97 3.62
CA ILE A 295 -5.10 -20.44 4.98
C ILE A 295 -6.26 -21.43 4.89
N THR A 296 -6.06 -22.62 5.47
CA THR A 296 -7.03 -23.70 5.55
C THR A 296 -7.18 -24.17 6.99
N VAL A 297 -8.25 -24.93 7.29
CA VAL A 297 -8.49 -25.47 8.64
C VAL A 297 -7.35 -26.39 9.11
N ASP A 298 -6.67 -27.06 8.18
CA ASP A 298 -5.58 -27.99 8.52
C ASP A 298 -4.25 -27.27 8.79
N ASN A 299 -4.00 -26.13 8.13
CA ASN A 299 -2.72 -25.42 8.23
C ASN A 299 -2.76 -24.19 9.17
N MET A 300 -3.95 -23.76 9.62
CA MET A 300 -4.12 -22.54 10.40
C MET A 300 -3.34 -22.55 11.72
N LEU A 301 -3.34 -23.67 12.45
CA LEU A 301 -2.68 -23.73 13.76
C LEU A 301 -1.17 -23.65 13.62
N ASP A 302 -0.59 -24.44 12.73
CA ASP A 302 0.86 -24.43 12.49
C ASP A 302 1.33 -23.05 12.02
N ASN A 303 0.57 -22.42 11.12
CA ASN A 303 0.86 -21.07 10.65
C ASN A 303 0.68 -20.02 11.76
N LEU A 304 -0.31 -20.20 12.65
CA LEU A 304 -0.54 -19.29 13.77
C LEU A 304 0.58 -19.38 14.81
N LEU A 305 0.99 -20.59 15.17
CA LEU A 305 2.10 -20.82 16.08
C LEU A 305 3.41 -20.27 15.51
N TYR A 306 3.64 -20.47 14.21
CA TYR A 306 4.78 -19.89 13.50
C TYR A 306 4.74 -18.35 13.55
N ALA A 307 3.61 -17.75 13.19
CA ALA A 307 3.43 -16.30 13.20
C ALA A 307 3.68 -15.70 14.58
N ASN A 308 3.10 -16.29 15.63
CA ASN A 308 3.32 -15.85 17.01
C ASN A 308 4.78 -16.01 17.44
N SER A 309 5.43 -17.14 17.11
CA SER A 309 6.83 -17.39 17.48
C SER A 309 7.82 -16.39 16.87
N LYS A 310 7.47 -15.84 15.70
CA LYS A 310 8.29 -14.89 14.93
C LYS A 310 7.80 -13.44 15.02
N ASN A 311 6.78 -13.17 15.83
CA ASN A 311 6.12 -11.86 15.94
C ASN A 311 5.61 -11.31 14.58
N LEU A 312 5.07 -12.18 13.73
CA LEU A 312 4.50 -11.83 12.43
C LEU A 312 3.05 -11.34 12.61
N ALA A 313 2.89 -10.12 13.10
CA ALA A 313 1.59 -9.53 13.41
C ALA A 313 0.63 -9.45 12.22
N LEU A 314 1.11 -9.14 11.01
CA LEU A 314 0.27 -9.04 9.80
C LEU A 314 -0.21 -10.42 9.37
N PHE A 315 0.67 -11.42 9.41
CA PHE A 315 0.29 -12.80 9.07
C PHE A 315 -0.67 -13.39 10.12
N GLN A 316 -0.41 -13.12 11.40
CA GLN A 316 -1.29 -13.48 12.51
C GLN A 316 -2.68 -12.83 12.37
N GLU A 317 -2.76 -11.55 12.00
CA GLU A 317 -4.03 -10.86 11.75
C GLU A 317 -4.84 -11.55 10.64
N LYS A 318 -4.20 -11.93 9.52
CA LYS A 318 -4.87 -12.66 8.43
C LYS A 318 -5.44 -14.01 8.91
N ILE A 319 -4.70 -14.73 9.75
CA ILE A 319 -5.14 -16.01 10.31
C ILE A 319 -6.33 -15.81 11.26
N MET A 320 -6.28 -14.79 12.13
CA MET A 320 -7.39 -14.50 13.05
C MET A 320 -8.66 -14.09 12.32
N ASP A 321 -8.55 -13.31 11.24
CA ASP A 321 -9.71 -12.98 10.39
C ASP A 321 -10.32 -14.25 9.78
N PHE A 322 -9.51 -15.16 9.26
CA PHE A 322 -9.99 -16.44 8.73
C PHE A 322 -10.71 -17.29 9.79
N VAL A 323 -10.17 -17.34 11.02
CA VAL A 323 -10.79 -18.06 12.14
C VAL A 323 -12.12 -17.42 12.54
N ALA A 324 -12.20 -16.09 12.58
CA ALA A 324 -13.42 -15.37 12.88
C ALA A 324 -14.51 -15.62 11.81
N GLU A 325 -14.13 -15.69 10.53
CA GLU A 325 -15.05 -15.93 9.40
C GLU A 325 -15.52 -17.39 9.27
N ASN A 326 -14.70 -18.37 9.70
CA ASN A 326 -14.96 -19.81 9.54
C ASN A 326 -15.18 -20.54 10.87
N GLY A 327 -15.58 -19.80 11.92
CA GLY A 327 -15.74 -20.35 13.26
C GLY A 327 -16.64 -21.59 13.33
N ASP A 328 -17.69 -21.66 12.51
CA ASP A 328 -18.63 -22.79 12.42
C ASP A 328 -17.97 -24.10 11.93
N LYS A 329 -16.98 -24.00 11.03
CA LYS A 329 -16.27 -25.16 10.46
C LYS A 329 -15.13 -25.65 11.36
N ILE A 330 -14.58 -24.75 12.16
CA ILE A 330 -13.42 -24.97 13.03
C ILE A 330 -13.87 -25.51 14.40
N LEU A 331 -15.00 -25.03 14.90
CA LEU A 331 -15.55 -25.42 16.19
C LEU A 331 -15.84 -26.94 16.23
N GLY A 332 -15.07 -27.66 17.07
CA GLY A 332 -15.20 -29.11 17.25
C GLY A 332 -14.28 -29.97 16.37
N LYS A 333 -13.53 -29.38 15.43
CA LYS A 333 -12.53 -30.11 14.60
C LYS A 333 -11.08 -29.84 14.99
N VAL A 334 -10.82 -28.70 15.63
CA VAL A 334 -9.49 -28.20 15.93
C VAL A 334 -9.33 -28.05 17.45
N SER A 335 -8.24 -28.55 18.02
CA SER A 335 -7.88 -28.29 19.43
C SER A 335 -7.08 -27.00 19.53
N PHE A 336 -7.43 -26.15 20.50
CA PHE A 336 -6.76 -24.87 20.75
C PHE A 336 -5.88 -24.90 22.01
N ASP A 337 -5.61 -26.09 22.57
CA ASP A 337 -4.88 -26.24 23.84
C ASP A 337 -3.47 -25.62 23.80
N ASP A 338 -2.82 -25.65 22.64
CA ASP A 338 -1.46 -25.13 22.44
C ASP A 338 -1.42 -23.63 22.05
N VAL A 339 -2.58 -22.98 21.93
CA VAL A 339 -2.65 -21.57 21.50
C VAL A 339 -2.35 -20.63 22.67
N PRO A 340 -1.32 -19.78 22.56
CA PRO A 340 -0.98 -18.82 23.61
C PRO A 340 -2.13 -17.88 23.97
N GLY A 341 -2.36 -17.67 25.27
CA GLY A 341 -3.50 -16.90 25.77
C GLY A 341 -3.54 -15.42 25.34
N ASN A 342 -2.39 -14.84 24.99
CA ASN A 342 -2.31 -13.48 24.41
C ASN A 342 -3.00 -13.39 23.03
N LEU A 343 -3.13 -14.51 22.31
CA LEU A 343 -3.81 -14.53 21.00
C LEU A 343 -5.33 -14.43 21.10
N MET A 344 -5.90 -14.65 22.29
CA MET A 344 -7.34 -14.52 22.51
C MET A 344 -7.84 -13.08 22.37
N SER A 345 -7.00 -12.09 22.72
CA SER A 345 -7.31 -10.67 22.53
C SER A 345 -7.42 -10.33 21.05
N ASP A 346 -6.52 -10.86 20.22
CA ASP A 346 -6.53 -10.70 18.77
C ASP A 346 -7.70 -11.42 18.11
N LEU A 347 -8.07 -12.61 18.59
CA LEU A 347 -9.28 -13.29 18.12
C LEU A 347 -10.55 -12.50 18.45
N LEU A 348 -10.70 -12.01 19.69
CA LEU A 348 -11.82 -11.15 20.09
C LEU A 348 -11.87 -9.87 19.26
N THR A 349 -10.70 -9.29 18.96
CA THR A 349 -10.57 -8.13 18.07
C THR A 349 -11.10 -8.45 16.68
N ALA A 350 -10.64 -9.55 16.06
CA ALA A 350 -11.06 -9.98 14.73
C ALA A 350 -12.58 -10.23 14.67
N VAL A 351 -13.13 -10.95 15.66
CA VAL A 351 -14.58 -11.16 15.79
C VAL A 351 -15.33 -9.84 15.92
N THR A 352 -14.85 -8.92 16.76
CA THR A 352 -15.49 -7.60 16.95
C THR A 352 -15.48 -6.77 15.66
N ARG A 353 -14.38 -6.82 14.88
CA ARG A 353 -14.30 -6.17 13.56
C ARG A 353 -15.31 -6.78 12.58
N GLY A 354 -15.42 -8.11 12.56
CA GLY A 354 -16.41 -8.83 11.74
C GLY A 354 -17.86 -8.55 12.15
N MET A 355 -18.13 -8.27 13.43
CA MET A 355 -19.45 -7.85 13.90
C MET A 355 -19.74 -6.37 13.59
N LYS A 356 -18.76 -5.47 13.73
CA LYS A 356 -18.93 -4.03 13.45
C LYS A 356 -19.16 -3.73 11.97
N SER A 357 -18.68 -4.55 11.03
CA SER A 357 -19.03 -4.41 9.60
C SER A 357 -20.54 -4.60 9.33
N THR A 358 -21.29 -5.19 10.27
CA THR A 358 -22.76 -5.34 10.20
C THR A 358 -23.55 -4.26 10.98
N CYS A 359 -22.87 -3.41 11.76
CA CYS A 359 -23.49 -2.39 12.61
C CYS A 359 -22.85 -1.02 12.38
N THR A 360 -23.58 -0.11 11.74
CA THR A 360 -23.19 1.30 11.52
C THR A 360 -22.90 2.00 12.85
N SER A 361 -21.63 2.11 13.20
CA SER A 361 -21.15 2.98 14.27
C SER A 361 -19.86 3.67 13.83
N ALA A 362 -19.75 4.95 14.18
CA ALA A 362 -18.69 5.86 13.75
C ALA A 362 -17.28 5.33 14.08
N PRO A 363 -16.24 5.68 13.29
CA PRO A 363 -14.87 5.32 13.59
C PRO A 363 -14.40 6.13 14.79
N GLY A 364 -14.55 5.57 15.99
CA GLY A 364 -13.78 6.01 17.14
C GLY A 364 -12.31 5.69 16.89
N ASP A 365 -11.40 6.55 17.36
CA ASP A 365 -9.94 6.40 17.34
C ASP A 365 -9.47 5.26 18.28
N ASP A 366 -10.12 4.10 18.15
CA ASP A 366 -9.91 2.94 18.99
C ASP A 366 -8.72 2.16 18.44
N LEU A 367 -7.53 2.51 18.96
CA LEU A 367 -6.28 1.80 18.71
C LEU A 367 -6.42 0.27 18.90
N THR A 368 -7.38 -0.17 19.73
CA THR A 368 -7.62 -1.59 19.99
C THR A 368 -8.38 -2.31 18.88
N LEU A 369 -8.88 -1.62 17.86
CA LEU A 369 -9.53 -2.22 16.69
C LEU A 369 -8.80 -1.93 15.37
N MET A 370 -7.78 -1.06 15.37
CA MET A 370 -7.00 -0.75 14.16
C MET A 370 -6.24 -1.95 13.63
N ARG A 371 -6.14 -2.02 12.29
CA ARG A 371 -5.41 -3.05 11.55
C ARG A 371 -3.91 -2.90 11.74
N VAL A 372 -3.16 -4.01 11.62
CA VAL A 372 -1.70 -4.01 11.80
C VAL A 372 -1.00 -3.05 10.84
N GLY A 373 -1.46 -2.97 9.59
CA GLY A 373 -0.92 -2.02 8.61
C GLY A 373 -1.04 -0.56 9.04
N GLU A 374 -2.16 -0.18 9.66
CA GLU A 374 -2.38 1.17 10.17
C GLU A 374 -1.52 1.45 11.41
N LEU A 375 -1.42 0.48 12.33
CA LEU A 375 -0.56 0.58 13.51
C LEU A 375 0.91 0.78 13.13
N ARG A 376 1.42 0.00 12.16
CA ARG A 376 2.79 0.13 11.64
C ARG A 376 3.02 1.50 11.00
N LYS A 377 2.05 2.00 10.22
CA LYS A 377 2.14 3.34 9.62
C LYS A 377 2.27 4.43 10.68
N ARG A 378 1.39 4.43 11.69
CA ARG A 378 1.43 5.42 12.79
C ARG A 378 2.72 5.33 13.61
N LEU A 379 3.26 4.13 13.82
CA LEU A 379 4.55 3.93 14.51
C LEU A 379 5.72 4.44 13.66
N HIS A 380 5.72 4.15 12.36
CA HIS A 380 6.73 4.63 11.42
C HIS A 380 6.75 6.16 11.35
N ASP A 381 5.60 6.81 11.27
CA ASP A 381 5.47 8.28 11.24
C ASP A 381 6.02 8.92 12.52
N LYS A 382 6.00 8.20 13.64
CA LYS A 382 6.57 8.61 14.93
C LYS A 382 8.03 8.16 15.14
N GLY A 383 8.64 7.46 14.19
CA GLY A 383 10.00 6.93 14.30
C GLY A 383 10.15 5.83 15.37
N LEU A 384 9.06 5.16 15.73
CA LEU A 384 9.04 4.07 16.71
C LEU A 384 9.24 2.71 16.04
N CYS A 385 9.60 1.69 16.84
CA CYS A 385 9.78 0.33 16.34
C CYS A 385 8.46 -0.22 15.76
N ILE A 386 8.51 -0.72 14.52
CA ILE A 386 7.37 -1.30 13.80
C ILE A 386 7.34 -2.85 13.84
N ASP A 387 8.35 -3.48 14.42
CA ASP A 387 8.40 -4.94 14.65
C ASP A 387 7.81 -5.30 16.02
N GLY A 388 7.27 -6.51 16.13
CA GLY A 388 6.69 -7.04 17.36
C GLY A 388 5.21 -7.39 17.22
N SER A 389 4.64 -7.84 18.35
CA SER A 389 3.22 -8.20 18.42
C SER A 389 2.32 -6.97 18.26
N ARG A 390 1.07 -7.21 17.88
CA ARG A 390 0.04 -6.16 17.81
C ARG A 390 -0.14 -5.44 19.15
N GLU A 391 -0.12 -6.16 20.27
CA GLU A 391 -0.21 -5.58 21.61
C GLU A 391 0.96 -4.65 21.92
N THR A 392 2.18 -5.04 21.53
CA THR A 392 3.38 -4.22 21.67
C THR A 392 3.26 -2.91 20.89
N MET A 393 2.76 -2.98 19.64
CA MET A 393 2.53 -1.79 18.82
C MET A 393 1.53 -0.83 19.46
N ILE A 394 0.42 -1.36 19.98
CA ILE A 394 -0.60 -0.56 20.67
C ILE A 394 -0.02 0.06 21.96
N ALA A 395 0.76 -0.70 22.73
CA ALA A 395 1.39 -0.22 23.95
C ALA A 395 2.37 0.93 23.66
N LEU A 396 3.18 0.82 22.60
CA LEU A 396 4.09 1.88 22.16
C LEU A 396 3.34 3.16 21.77
N LEU A 397 2.24 3.03 21.01
CA LEU A 397 1.41 4.18 20.64
C LEU A 397 0.74 4.84 21.84
N LYS A 398 0.21 4.05 22.78
CA LYS A 398 -0.42 4.56 24.02
C LYS A 398 0.61 5.24 24.93
N GLY A 399 1.79 4.66 25.08
CA GLY A 399 2.88 5.24 25.87
C GLY A 399 3.34 6.59 25.32
N ASN A 400 3.40 6.73 23.99
CA ASN A 400 3.76 8.00 23.36
C ASN A 400 2.67 9.06 23.49
N LEU A 401 1.38 8.68 23.45
CA LEU A 401 0.27 9.62 23.65
C LEU A 401 0.27 10.18 25.08
N ALA A 402 0.57 9.36 26.09
CA ALA A 402 0.70 9.82 27.47
C ALA A 402 1.95 10.71 27.70
N GLY A 403 3.01 10.53 26.91
CA GLY A 403 4.21 11.37 26.96
C GLY A 403 3.99 12.77 26.40
N ASP A 404 3.24 12.89 25.30
CA ASP A 404 2.93 14.18 24.67
C ASP A 404 2.05 15.09 25.57
N GLU A 405 1.22 14.52 26.45
CA GLU A 405 0.43 15.29 27.43
C GLU A 405 1.28 15.90 28.56
N THR A 406 2.44 15.31 28.89
CA THR A 406 3.30 15.78 29.98
C THR A 406 4.31 16.88 29.59
N VAL A 407 4.44 17.18 28.30
CA VAL A 407 5.33 18.24 27.79
C VAL A 407 4.55 19.54 27.52
N ALA A 408 3.23 19.53 27.73
CA ALA A 408 2.33 20.65 27.48
C ALA A 408 1.90 21.45 28.74
N GLU A 409 2.50 21.20 29.91
CA GLU A 409 2.29 22.01 31.14
C GLU A 409 3.41 23.02 31.40
#